data_AF-A0A6N8L2R5-F1
#
_entry.id   AF-A0A6N8L2R5-F1
#
_cell.length_a   1.000
_cell.length_b   1.000
_cell.length_c   1.000
_cell.angle_alpha   90.00
_cell.angle_beta   90.00
_cell.angle_gamma   90.00
#
_symmetry.space_group_name_H-M   'P 1'
#
loop_
_entity.id
_entity.type
_entity.pdbx_description
1 polymer ?
#
loop_
_entity_poly.entity_id
_entity_poly.type
_entity_poly.pdbx_seq_one_letter_code
_entity_poly.pdbx_strand_id
1 'polypeptide(L)'
;MNVLVLLGHPRTDSYCAALAAAYVRGAQASGAQVELLEIANLDFEVHVKVPSPQKQEAEPDIIRARTLITWADHLAFVFPIWWGSMPALLKGFLDRVLVPGFAFRELQFDSYAKLLSPRSAQLICSMDTPPLIDRIINRSSAINALSVATLRFCGISPVRVMRISPIKHASEEQLKQRLDQAYAIGKQLESGVKTPFEKAWSKLSPWLKAIRLQFYPMTFFAYASGAFAAANSIGAFHTYTFILAYLLLFVLEAMVVFSNDYCDFETDRRNRTYSMFTGGSRVLHDGSISKPQLKKGIQYSGLIFIALALLLLAIAPLPQWQTALLIVFLFCCTMAYTAAPLKLSYHGLGELTVGFTHSFMSILFGYYLQNGSFQNPYPWLLGIPLFFSILPAILMAGVPDAEADKSVAKNTLTVLLGKTKVTFLAVGSILLCLLSTLLLKENGLLADAYGNLIYLSFLHAAWLIYLLLQFAHKKQKPARIDSLLALALAFILWYALIPYFNLR
;
A
#
# COMPACT_ATOMS: atom_id res chain seq x y z
N MET A 1 20.33 22.44 -5.97
CA MET A 1 18.92 22.14 -6.28
C MET A 1 18.51 23.07 -7.40
N ASN A 2 17.78 22.56 -8.38
CA ASN A 2 17.31 23.32 -9.54
C ASN A 2 15.86 23.75 -9.31
N VAL A 3 15.58 25.04 -9.49
CA VAL A 3 14.27 25.65 -9.24
C VAL A 3 13.77 26.30 -10.51
N LEU A 4 12.58 25.92 -10.96
CA LEU A 4 11.87 26.63 -12.02
C LEU A 4 10.73 27.43 -11.40
N VAL A 5 10.77 28.75 -11.58
CA VAL A 5 9.70 29.68 -11.18
C VAL A 5 8.84 29.98 -12.41
N LEU A 6 7.54 29.70 -12.33
CA LEU A 6 6.55 29.90 -13.37
C LEU A 6 5.64 31.07 -12.98
N LEU A 7 5.77 32.19 -13.68
CA LEU A 7 4.88 33.34 -13.52
C LEU A 7 3.64 33.15 -14.39
N GLY A 8 2.55 32.71 -13.78
CA GLY A 8 1.26 32.47 -14.42
C GLY A 8 0.36 33.70 -14.46
N HIS A 9 0.91 34.86 -14.78
CA HIS A 9 0.20 36.14 -14.90
C HIS A 9 0.34 36.67 -16.34
N PRO A 10 -0.72 37.22 -16.98
CA PRO A 10 -0.63 37.79 -18.34
C PRO A 10 0.20 39.10 -18.44
N ARG A 11 0.83 39.51 -17.34
CA ARG A 11 1.58 40.76 -17.21
C ARG A 11 2.84 40.51 -16.39
N THR A 12 3.96 41.01 -16.86
CA THR A 12 5.28 40.92 -16.23
C THR A 12 5.56 42.08 -15.27
N ASP A 13 4.70 43.11 -15.25
CA ASP A 13 4.75 44.27 -14.35
C ASP A 13 3.69 44.20 -13.23
N SER A 14 3.32 42.98 -12.82
CA SER A 14 2.27 42.74 -11.81
C SER A 14 2.83 42.55 -10.40
N TYR A 15 1.97 42.63 -9.38
CA TYR A 15 2.37 42.26 -8.02
C TYR A 15 2.78 40.77 -7.92
N CYS A 16 2.18 39.89 -8.74
CA CYS A 16 2.65 38.52 -8.88
C CYS A 16 4.07 38.43 -9.46
N ALA A 17 4.43 39.31 -10.40
CA ALA A 17 5.80 39.39 -10.90
C ALA A 17 6.78 39.84 -9.81
N ALA A 18 6.40 40.81 -8.98
CA ALA A 18 7.21 41.21 -7.81
C ALA A 18 7.39 40.06 -6.80
N LEU A 19 6.34 39.29 -6.53
CA LEU A 19 6.41 38.09 -5.68
C LEU A 19 7.33 37.02 -6.28
N ALA A 20 7.23 36.77 -7.59
CA ALA A 20 8.11 35.84 -8.29
C ALA A 20 9.57 36.28 -8.20
N ALA A 21 9.86 37.55 -8.46
CA ALA A 21 11.21 38.11 -8.34
C ALA A 21 11.76 38.00 -6.90
N ALA A 22 10.93 38.28 -5.89
CA ALA A 22 11.32 38.12 -4.48
C ALA A 22 11.66 36.66 -4.14
N TYR A 23 10.83 35.70 -4.58
CA TYR A 23 11.08 34.29 -4.40
C TYR A 23 12.35 33.82 -5.14
N VAL A 24 12.57 34.27 -6.38
CA VAL A 24 13.79 33.99 -7.16
C VAL A 24 15.03 34.43 -6.38
N ARG A 25 15.05 35.67 -5.88
CA ARG A 25 16.19 36.17 -5.07
C ARG A 25 16.41 35.33 -3.81
N GLY A 26 15.33 34.91 -3.14
CA GLY A 26 15.39 34.04 -1.98
C GLY A 26 16.01 32.67 -2.32
N ALA A 27 15.51 32.04 -3.38
CA ALA A 27 16.00 30.74 -3.86
C ALA A 27 17.47 30.80 -4.32
N GLN A 28 17.87 31.86 -5.01
CA GLN A 28 19.28 32.08 -5.36
C GLN A 28 20.15 32.23 -4.11
N ALA A 29 19.68 32.98 -3.11
CA ALA A 29 20.37 33.12 -1.83
C ALA A 29 20.47 31.81 -1.03
N SER A 30 19.63 30.83 -1.32
CA SER A 30 19.72 29.47 -0.75
C SER A 30 20.79 28.60 -1.43
N GLY A 31 21.48 29.13 -2.45
CA GLY A 31 22.40 28.38 -3.31
C GLY A 31 21.72 27.53 -4.39
N ALA A 32 20.43 27.75 -4.67
CA ALA A 32 19.74 27.06 -5.75
C ALA A 32 20.10 27.67 -7.12
N GLN A 33 20.10 26.84 -8.17
CA GLN A 33 20.09 27.32 -9.55
C GLN A 33 18.63 27.62 -9.91
N VAL A 34 18.35 28.82 -10.40
CA VAL A 34 16.97 29.30 -10.57
C VAL A 34 16.75 29.79 -11.99
N GLU A 35 15.71 29.27 -12.63
CA GLU A 35 15.19 29.75 -13.91
C GLU A 35 13.80 30.37 -13.70
N LEU A 36 13.55 31.54 -14.29
CA LEU A 36 12.26 32.20 -14.30
C LEU A 36 11.64 32.07 -15.70
N LEU A 37 10.44 31.49 -15.75
CA LEU A 37 9.65 31.39 -16.97
C LEU A 37 8.38 32.23 -16.85
N GLU A 38 8.37 33.35 -17.57
CA GLU A 38 7.23 34.24 -17.68
C GLU A 38 6.30 33.75 -18.78
N ILE A 39 5.18 33.12 -18.40
CA ILE A 39 4.29 32.45 -19.35
C ILE A 39 3.70 33.45 -20.37
N ALA A 40 3.53 34.71 -19.98
CA ALA A 40 3.06 35.78 -20.86
C ALA A 40 3.98 36.08 -22.05
N ASN A 41 5.27 35.74 -21.94
CA ASN A 41 6.27 35.99 -22.99
C ASN A 41 6.49 34.78 -23.89
N LEU A 42 5.77 33.67 -23.68
CA LEU A 42 5.88 32.48 -24.49
C LEU A 42 5.02 32.60 -25.75
N ASP A 43 5.57 32.18 -26.89
CA ASP A 43 4.84 32.04 -28.14
C ASP A 43 4.33 30.59 -28.30
N PHE A 44 3.05 30.38 -27.99
CA PHE A 44 2.41 29.08 -28.11
C PHE A 44 0.89 29.20 -28.28
N GLU A 45 0.28 28.17 -28.88
CA GLU A 45 -1.16 28.09 -28.95
C GLU A 45 -1.74 27.64 -27.58
N VAL A 46 -2.46 28.55 -26.93
CA VAL A 46 -3.06 28.34 -25.60
C VAL A 46 -4.14 27.26 -25.64
N HIS A 47 -4.85 27.12 -26.76
CA HIS A 47 -5.92 26.15 -26.91
C HIS A 47 -5.43 24.78 -27.41
N VAL A 48 -6.01 23.72 -26.86
CA VAL A 48 -5.89 22.39 -27.48
C VAL A 48 -6.85 22.34 -28.68
N LYS A 49 -6.31 22.29 -29.90
CA LYS A 49 -7.07 22.33 -31.17
C LYS A 49 -7.35 20.97 -31.78
N VAL A 50 -6.75 19.91 -31.24
CA VAL A 50 -6.88 18.54 -31.75
C VAL A 50 -7.56 17.63 -30.72
N PRO A 51 -8.12 16.47 -31.12
CA PRO A 51 -8.84 15.58 -30.20
C PRO A 51 -8.03 15.07 -29.00
N SER A 52 -6.70 15.03 -29.10
CA SER A 52 -5.82 14.62 -28.01
C SER A 52 -4.66 15.61 -27.83
N PRO A 53 -4.47 16.20 -26.64
CA PRO A 53 -3.36 17.14 -26.39
C PRO A 53 -1.98 16.60 -26.75
N GLN A 54 -1.77 15.28 -26.62
CA GLN A 54 -0.52 14.61 -26.97
C GLN A 54 -0.18 14.71 -28.46
N LYS A 55 -1.19 14.79 -29.33
CA LYS A 55 -1.04 14.82 -30.79
C LYS A 55 -0.81 16.23 -31.33
N GLN A 56 -1.00 17.26 -30.52
CA GLN A 56 -0.72 18.62 -30.94
C GLN A 56 0.79 18.85 -30.88
N GLU A 57 1.36 19.31 -32.00
CA GLU A 57 2.77 19.64 -32.09
C GLU A 57 3.18 20.60 -30.96
N ALA A 58 4.35 20.37 -30.38
CA ALA A 58 4.86 21.20 -29.31
C ALA A 58 5.71 22.32 -29.92
N GLU A 59 5.27 23.56 -29.73
CA GLU A 59 6.01 24.75 -30.14
C GLU A 59 7.36 24.82 -29.39
N PRO A 60 8.36 25.54 -29.94
CA PRO A 60 9.69 25.66 -29.31
C PRO A 60 9.63 26.06 -27.83
N ASP A 61 8.71 26.96 -27.46
CA ASP A 61 8.53 27.40 -26.08
C ASP A 61 7.87 26.34 -25.18
N ILE A 62 6.99 25.49 -25.71
CA ILE A 62 6.45 24.34 -24.98
C ILE A 62 7.54 23.28 -24.78
N ILE A 63 8.39 23.04 -25.78
CA ILE A 63 9.54 22.15 -25.65
C ILE A 63 10.51 22.69 -24.60
N ARG A 64 10.83 23.98 -24.65
CA ARG A 64 11.67 24.66 -23.64
C ARG A 64 11.09 24.52 -22.24
N ALA A 65 9.78 24.75 -22.07
CA ALA A 65 9.11 24.57 -20.79
C ALA A 65 9.22 23.13 -20.26
N ARG A 66 9.01 22.12 -21.11
CA ARG A 66 9.17 20.70 -20.73
C ARG A 66 10.62 20.38 -20.33
N THR A 67 11.60 20.93 -21.04
CA THR A 67 13.03 20.79 -20.70
C THR A 67 13.33 21.40 -19.33
N LEU A 68 12.86 22.61 -19.06
CA LEU A 68 13.04 23.28 -17.76
C LEU A 68 12.33 22.53 -16.63
N ILE A 69 11.12 22.03 -16.85
CA ILE A 69 10.40 21.21 -15.86
C ILE A 69 11.16 19.91 -15.57
N THR A 70 11.78 19.31 -16.60
CA THR A 70 12.60 18.11 -16.43
C THR A 70 13.86 18.40 -15.63
N TRP A 71 14.52 19.54 -15.91
CA TRP A 71 15.72 20.01 -15.21
C TRP A 71 15.46 20.37 -13.73
N ALA A 72 14.26 20.85 -13.41
CA ALA A 72 13.93 21.32 -12.07
C ALA A 72 13.65 20.18 -11.06
N ASP A 73 14.19 20.33 -9.85
CA ASP A 73 13.86 19.52 -8.66
C ASP A 73 12.62 20.10 -7.92
N HIS A 74 12.44 21.42 -8.02
CA HIS A 74 11.39 22.19 -7.37
C HIS A 74 10.72 23.16 -8.34
N LEU A 75 9.39 23.20 -8.35
CA LEU A 75 8.59 24.09 -9.20
C LEU A 75 7.86 25.12 -8.34
N ALA A 76 8.05 26.41 -8.60
CA ALA A 76 7.31 27.47 -7.95
C ALA A 76 6.30 28.11 -8.92
N PHE A 77 5.01 28.02 -8.64
CA PHE A 77 3.97 28.65 -9.44
C PHE A 77 3.49 29.93 -8.74
N VAL A 78 3.60 31.07 -9.42
CA VAL A 78 3.17 32.37 -8.92
C VAL A 78 2.03 32.90 -9.79
N PHE A 79 0.83 33.03 -9.25
CA PHE A 79 -0.35 33.42 -10.02
C PHE A 79 -1.47 34.01 -9.14
N PRO A 80 -2.34 34.87 -9.70
CA PRO A 80 -3.54 35.34 -9.01
C PRO A 80 -4.67 34.31 -9.13
N ILE A 81 -5.54 34.23 -8.12
CA ILE A 81 -6.76 33.42 -8.18
C ILE A 81 -7.87 34.26 -8.80
N TRP A 82 -8.34 33.84 -9.96
CA TRP A 82 -9.46 34.47 -10.69
C TRP A 82 -10.60 33.47 -10.84
N TRP A 83 -11.82 33.88 -10.50
CA TRP A 83 -13.01 33.03 -10.55
C TRP A 83 -12.84 31.68 -9.83
N GLY A 84 -12.15 31.68 -8.69
CA GLY A 84 -11.87 30.46 -7.93
C GLY A 84 -10.90 29.50 -8.64
N SER A 85 -10.17 29.94 -9.67
CA SER A 85 -9.19 29.13 -10.40
C SER A 85 -7.92 29.93 -10.71
N MET A 86 -6.99 29.29 -11.41
CA MET A 86 -5.83 29.96 -12.02
C MET A 86 -6.25 30.73 -13.29
N PRO A 87 -5.45 31.70 -13.77
CA PRO A 87 -5.73 32.41 -15.01
C PRO A 87 -5.75 31.47 -16.22
N ALA A 88 -6.58 31.79 -17.22
CA ALA A 88 -6.72 30.98 -18.42
C ALA A 88 -5.38 30.72 -19.13
N LEU A 89 -4.48 31.71 -19.14
CA LEU A 89 -3.12 31.58 -19.68
C LEU A 89 -2.34 30.45 -18.98
N LEU A 90 -2.33 30.41 -17.64
CA LEU A 90 -1.66 29.34 -16.89
C LEU A 90 -2.34 28.00 -17.13
N LYS A 91 -3.68 27.98 -17.18
CA LYS A 91 -4.42 26.74 -17.42
C LYS A 91 -4.13 26.16 -18.81
N GLY A 92 -4.17 26.98 -19.85
CA GLY A 92 -3.85 26.56 -21.23
C GLY A 92 -2.39 26.11 -21.34
N PHE A 93 -1.45 26.83 -20.72
CA PHE A 93 -0.06 26.38 -20.63
C PHE A 93 0.06 24.97 -20.02
N LEU A 94 -0.62 24.70 -18.90
CA LEU A 94 -0.60 23.37 -18.28
C LEU A 94 -1.20 22.29 -19.20
N ASP A 95 -2.28 22.60 -19.93
CA ASP A 95 -2.91 21.66 -20.88
C ASP A 95 -1.98 21.29 -22.05
N ARG A 96 -1.16 22.26 -22.49
CA ARG A 96 -0.17 22.07 -23.57
C ARG A 96 1.10 21.38 -23.08
N VAL A 97 1.53 21.65 -21.85
CA VAL A 97 2.78 21.12 -21.29
C VAL A 97 2.59 19.73 -20.71
N LEU A 98 1.57 19.51 -19.88
CA LEU A 98 1.38 18.29 -19.08
C LEU A 98 0.61 17.20 -19.84
N VAL A 99 1.18 16.75 -20.96
CA VAL A 99 0.57 15.72 -21.82
C VAL A 99 0.93 14.29 -21.43
N PRO A 100 0.13 13.28 -21.83
CA PRO A 100 0.51 11.87 -21.75
C PRO A 100 1.89 11.60 -22.39
N GLY A 101 2.68 10.75 -21.75
CA GLY A 101 4.06 10.44 -22.14
C GLY A 101 5.12 11.40 -21.59
N PHE A 102 4.72 12.60 -21.15
CA PHE A 102 5.61 13.54 -20.45
C PHE A 102 5.28 13.64 -18.96
N ALA A 103 4.04 14.01 -18.62
CA ALA A 103 3.65 14.28 -17.23
C ALA A 103 3.15 13.03 -16.50
N PHE A 104 2.45 12.16 -17.25
CA PHE A 104 1.94 10.89 -16.78
C PHE A 104 1.88 9.90 -17.94
N ARG A 105 1.75 8.61 -17.64
CA ARG A 105 1.45 7.59 -18.64
C ARG A 105 0.35 6.69 -18.11
N GLU A 106 -0.69 6.50 -18.90
CA GLU A 106 -1.73 5.53 -18.60
C GLU A 106 -1.14 4.12 -18.54
N LEU A 107 -1.44 3.44 -17.43
CA LEU A 107 -1.19 2.02 -17.23
C LEU A 107 -2.54 1.29 -17.38
N GLN A 108 -2.58 -0.01 -17.16
CA GLN A 108 -3.85 -0.74 -17.21
C GLN A 108 -4.75 -0.38 -16.01
N PHE A 109 -6.07 -0.46 -16.23
CA PHE A 109 -7.10 -0.37 -15.18
C PHE A 109 -7.11 0.95 -14.38
N ASP A 110 -7.18 2.09 -15.08
CA ASP A 110 -7.25 3.45 -14.50
C ASP A 110 -6.08 3.82 -13.57
N SER A 111 -4.94 3.14 -13.72
CA SER A 111 -3.70 3.46 -13.03
C SER A 111 -2.81 4.33 -13.91
N TYR A 112 -2.06 5.26 -13.30
CA TYR A 112 -1.20 6.19 -14.03
C TYR A 112 0.21 6.19 -13.44
N ALA A 113 1.21 6.02 -14.30
CA ALA A 113 2.60 6.23 -13.96
C ALA A 113 2.87 7.74 -13.82
N LYS A 114 3.49 8.13 -12.72
CA LYS A 114 3.78 9.52 -12.36
C LYS A 114 5.17 9.93 -12.85
N LEU A 115 5.25 10.50 -14.05
CA LEU A 115 6.52 10.68 -14.76
C LEU A 115 7.33 11.89 -14.26
N LEU A 116 6.71 12.80 -13.50
CA LEU A 116 7.41 13.96 -12.92
C LEU A 116 7.89 13.72 -11.48
N SER A 117 7.73 12.51 -10.94
CA SER A 117 8.33 12.12 -9.66
C SER A 117 9.83 11.81 -9.81
N PRO A 118 10.69 12.12 -8.82
CA PRO A 118 10.41 12.88 -7.60
C PRO A 118 10.65 14.38 -7.82
N ARG A 119 9.63 15.22 -7.62
CA ARG A 119 9.75 16.69 -7.61
C ARG A 119 8.87 17.27 -6.52
N SER A 120 9.13 18.51 -6.13
CA SER A 120 8.29 19.24 -5.17
C SER A 120 7.80 20.56 -5.76
N ALA A 121 6.80 21.19 -5.15
CA ALA A 121 6.31 22.47 -5.63
C ALA A 121 5.94 23.46 -4.52
N GLN A 122 6.00 24.74 -4.86
CA GLN A 122 5.51 25.87 -4.07
C GLN A 122 4.47 26.62 -4.90
N LEU A 123 3.28 26.83 -4.34
CA LEU A 123 2.27 27.72 -4.91
C LEU A 123 2.33 29.05 -4.16
N ILE A 124 2.43 30.16 -4.88
CA ILE A 124 2.35 31.51 -4.33
C ILE A 124 1.15 32.17 -5.01
N CYS A 125 0.03 32.17 -4.30
CA CYS A 125 -1.26 32.55 -4.86
C CYS A 125 -1.74 33.85 -4.24
N SER A 126 -2.21 34.76 -5.09
CA SER A 126 -2.67 36.08 -4.69
C SER A 126 -4.19 36.18 -4.91
N MET A 127 -4.97 36.69 -3.95
CA MET A 127 -6.44 36.79 -4.05
C MET A 127 -7.02 37.84 -3.10
N ASP A 128 -8.24 38.30 -3.36
CA ASP A 128 -8.97 39.20 -2.45
C ASP A 128 -9.90 38.48 -1.47
N THR A 129 -10.27 37.23 -1.77
CA THR A 129 -11.14 36.46 -0.88
C THR A 129 -10.39 36.12 0.41
N PRO A 130 -10.93 36.43 1.60
CA PRO A 130 -10.31 36.08 2.87
C PRO A 130 -9.95 34.57 2.95
N PRO A 131 -8.80 34.18 3.53
CA PRO A 131 -8.33 32.79 3.48
C PRO A 131 -9.30 31.76 4.07
N LEU A 132 -10.08 32.14 5.08
CA LEU A 132 -11.06 31.26 5.72
C LEU A 132 -12.24 30.96 4.78
N ILE A 133 -12.73 32.00 4.09
CA ILE A 133 -13.83 31.87 3.13
C ILE A 133 -13.40 30.99 1.96
N ASP A 134 -12.20 31.25 1.39
CA ASP A 134 -11.65 30.41 0.34
C ASP A 134 -11.53 28.94 0.79
N ARG A 135 -10.99 28.69 1.97
CA ARG A 135 -10.74 27.33 2.47
C ARG A 135 -12.03 26.55 2.76
N ILE A 136 -13.04 27.19 3.35
CA ILE A 136 -14.25 26.50 3.83
C ILE A 136 -15.32 26.46 2.74
N ILE A 137 -15.61 27.60 2.12
CA ILE A 137 -16.72 27.72 1.16
C ILE A 137 -16.26 27.28 -0.23
N ASN A 138 -15.19 27.90 -0.75
CA ASN A 138 -14.68 27.57 -2.09
C ASN A 138 -13.82 26.29 -2.09
N ARG A 139 -13.57 25.71 -0.91
CA ARG A 139 -12.72 24.53 -0.70
C ARG A 139 -11.33 24.69 -1.33
N SER A 140 -10.78 25.92 -1.34
CA SER A 140 -9.54 26.29 -2.00
C SER A 140 -9.45 25.73 -3.43
N SER A 141 -10.50 25.91 -4.23
CA SER A 141 -10.69 25.30 -5.56
C SER A 141 -9.46 25.45 -6.48
N ALA A 142 -8.91 26.65 -6.62
CA ALA A 142 -7.73 26.90 -7.47
C ALA A 142 -6.50 26.11 -7.02
N ILE A 143 -6.27 26.10 -5.70
CA ILE A 143 -5.13 25.42 -5.08
C ILE A 143 -5.32 23.91 -5.16
N ASN A 144 -6.53 23.38 -4.95
CA ASN A 144 -6.79 21.95 -5.06
C ASN A 144 -6.73 21.46 -6.51
N ALA A 145 -7.21 22.26 -7.46
CA ALA A 145 -7.07 21.97 -8.88
C ALA A 145 -5.59 21.81 -9.25
N LEU A 146 -4.74 22.79 -8.93
CA LEU A 146 -3.32 22.71 -9.28
C LEU A 146 -2.56 21.70 -8.40
N SER A 147 -2.67 21.78 -7.08
CA SER A 147 -1.86 20.95 -6.16
C SER A 147 -2.25 19.47 -6.16
N VAL A 148 -3.55 19.16 -6.11
CA VAL A 148 -4.04 17.79 -5.95
C VAL A 148 -4.32 17.16 -7.30
N ALA A 149 -5.19 17.78 -8.10
CA ALA A 149 -5.66 17.19 -9.34
C ALA A 149 -4.59 17.22 -10.46
N THR A 150 -3.72 18.24 -10.47
CA THR A 150 -2.66 18.36 -11.50
C THR A 150 -1.30 17.88 -11.00
N LEU A 151 -0.67 18.56 -10.04
CA LEU A 151 0.74 18.32 -9.69
C LEU A 151 0.97 16.96 -9.01
N ARG A 152 0.17 16.61 -7.98
CA ARG A 152 0.28 15.31 -7.29
C ARG A 152 -0.10 14.13 -8.17
N PHE A 153 -0.98 14.34 -9.14
CA PHE A 153 -1.30 13.35 -10.17
C PHE A 153 -0.06 13.03 -11.00
N CYS A 154 0.71 14.04 -11.43
CA CYS A 154 1.96 13.88 -12.15
C CYS A 154 3.14 13.38 -11.29
N GLY A 155 3.00 13.33 -9.96
CA GLY A 155 4.04 12.86 -9.02
C GLY A 155 4.83 13.94 -8.30
N ILE A 156 4.44 15.20 -8.47
CA ILE A 156 5.07 16.34 -7.81
C ILE A 156 4.51 16.45 -6.39
N SER A 157 5.32 16.13 -5.38
CA SER A 157 4.98 16.13 -3.96
C SER A 157 6.23 16.21 -3.07
N PRO A 158 6.24 16.98 -1.97
CA PRO A 158 5.11 17.76 -1.44
C PRO A 158 4.83 19.04 -2.25
N VAL A 159 3.61 19.56 -2.12
CA VAL A 159 3.19 20.87 -2.64
C VAL A 159 2.89 21.79 -1.46
N ARG A 160 3.63 22.89 -1.34
CA ARG A 160 3.47 23.93 -0.32
C ARG A 160 2.72 25.13 -0.89
N VAL A 161 2.07 25.92 -0.03
CA VAL A 161 1.21 27.01 -0.46
C VAL A 161 1.41 28.24 0.41
N MET A 162 1.71 29.36 -0.22
CA MET A 162 1.65 30.71 0.33
C MET A 162 0.43 31.41 -0.25
N ARG A 163 -0.50 31.83 0.60
CA ARG A 163 -1.68 32.61 0.20
C ARG A 163 -1.45 34.07 0.57
N ILE A 164 -1.54 34.96 -0.39
CA ILE A 164 -1.56 36.40 -0.18
C ILE A 164 -3.00 36.88 -0.34
N SER A 165 -3.63 37.27 0.77
CA SER A 165 -5.00 37.76 0.80
C SER A 165 -5.30 38.58 2.06
N PRO A 166 -6.17 39.62 1.97
CA PRO A 166 -6.67 40.24 0.74
C PRO A 166 -5.61 41.19 0.12
N ILE A 167 -5.69 41.50 -1.19
CA ILE A 167 -4.73 42.40 -1.87
C ILE A 167 -5.30 43.80 -2.05
N LYS A 168 -6.57 43.91 -2.46
CA LYS A 168 -7.23 45.16 -2.84
C LYS A 168 -7.11 46.28 -1.79
N HIS A 169 -7.02 45.92 -0.52
CA HIS A 169 -6.97 46.85 0.60
C HIS A 169 -5.66 46.73 1.40
N ALA A 170 -4.64 46.07 0.86
CA ALA A 170 -3.35 45.93 1.52
C ALA A 170 -2.55 47.25 1.44
N SER A 171 -1.97 47.68 2.57
CA SER A 171 -1.05 48.83 2.59
C SER A 171 0.28 48.49 1.91
N GLU A 172 1.04 49.50 1.51
CA GLU A 172 2.38 49.30 0.94
C GLU A 172 3.31 48.51 1.87
N GLU A 173 3.23 48.79 3.17
CA GLU A 173 3.99 48.06 4.18
C GLU A 173 3.59 46.57 4.22
N GLN A 174 2.29 46.27 4.19
CA GLN A 174 1.80 44.90 4.12
C GLN A 174 2.28 44.21 2.84
N LEU A 175 2.18 44.88 1.68
CA LEU A 175 2.65 44.35 0.41
C LEU A 175 4.16 44.06 0.45
N LYS A 176 4.97 44.93 1.07
CA LYS A 176 6.40 44.71 1.26
C LYS A 176 6.68 43.50 2.17
N GLN A 177 5.99 43.38 3.30
CA GLN A 177 6.11 42.22 4.19
C GLN A 177 5.78 40.89 3.47
N ARG A 178 4.83 40.89 2.54
CA ARG A 178 4.53 39.70 1.71
C ARG A 178 5.65 39.38 0.71
N LEU A 179 6.34 40.39 0.16
CA LEU A 179 7.53 40.16 -0.66
C LEU A 179 8.66 39.56 0.18
N ASP A 180 8.86 40.06 1.41
CA ASP A 180 9.85 39.51 2.34
C ASP A 180 9.52 38.06 2.73
N GLN A 181 8.24 37.73 2.89
CA GLN A 181 7.78 36.34 3.07
C GLN A 181 8.11 35.46 1.86
N ALA A 182 7.85 35.93 0.63
CA ALA A 182 8.18 35.18 -0.58
C ALA A 182 9.70 34.94 -0.69
N TYR A 183 10.51 35.95 -0.38
CA TYR A 183 11.97 35.82 -0.29
C TYR A 183 12.39 34.79 0.78
N ALA A 184 11.82 34.86 1.98
CA ALA A 184 12.14 33.94 3.07
C ALA A 184 11.81 32.49 2.72
N ILE A 185 10.67 32.22 2.06
CA ILE A 185 10.31 30.86 1.59
C ILE A 185 11.31 30.38 0.53
N GLY A 186 11.71 31.25 -0.41
CA GLY A 186 12.77 30.92 -1.37
C GLY A 186 14.08 30.56 -0.66
N LYS A 187 14.48 31.34 0.36
CA LYS A 187 15.72 31.09 1.11
C LYS A 187 15.69 29.78 1.91
N GLN A 188 14.54 29.41 2.46
CA GLN A 188 14.36 28.16 3.23
C GLN A 188 14.68 26.88 2.45
N LEU A 189 14.74 26.95 1.11
CA LEU A 189 15.17 25.84 0.26
C LEU A 189 16.57 25.31 0.61
N GLU A 190 17.41 26.09 1.29
CA GLU A 190 18.72 25.65 1.82
C GLU A 190 18.60 24.41 2.74
N SER A 191 17.49 24.31 3.47
CA SER A 191 17.19 23.19 4.39
C SER A 191 16.44 22.03 3.71
N GLY A 192 16.09 22.22 2.44
CA GLY A 192 15.25 21.33 1.63
C GLY A 192 13.74 21.51 1.90
N VAL A 193 12.91 20.97 1.01
CA VAL A 193 11.45 21.20 1.01
C VAL A 193 10.69 20.30 1.98
N LYS A 194 11.23 19.10 2.25
CA LYS A 194 10.61 18.11 3.15
C LYS A 194 10.94 18.44 4.60
N THR A 195 9.93 18.44 5.46
CA THR A 195 10.09 18.51 6.91
C THR A 195 10.87 17.30 7.45
N PRO A 196 11.46 17.39 8.65
CA PRO A 196 12.11 16.24 9.29
C PRO A 196 11.19 15.02 9.41
N PHE A 197 9.92 15.24 9.76
CA PHE A 197 8.90 14.20 9.82
C PHE A 197 8.65 13.55 8.46
N GLU A 198 8.45 14.33 7.39
CA GLU A 198 8.25 13.76 6.04
C GLU A 198 9.49 13.02 5.53
N LYS A 199 10.71 13.49 5.87
CA LYS A 199 11.95 12.77 5.56
C LYS A 199 11.94 11.40 6.26
N ALA A 200 11.63 11.35 7.56
CA ALA A 200 11.53 10.09 8.31
C ALA A 200 10.41 9.18 7.76
N TRP A 201 9.21 9.72 7.54
CA TRP A 201 8.07 8.98 7.00
C TRP A 201 8.33 8.43 5.60
N SER A 202 9.04 9.17 4.74
CA SER A 202 9.42 8.67 3.40
C SER A 202 10.38 7.48 3.45
N LYS A 203 11.14 7.33 4.54
CA LYS A 203 11.98 6.15 4.78
C LYS A 203 11.19 5.01 5.41
N LEU A 204 10.21 5.30 6.28
CA LEU A 204 9.45 4.29 7.02
C LEU A 204 8.27 3.70 6.21
N SER A 205 7.53 4.54 5.49
CA SER A 205 6.31 4.13 4.77
C SER A 205 6.51 3.00 3.75
N PRO A 206 7.64 2.92 3.00
CA PRO A 206 7.89 1.76 2.16
C PRO A 206 8.00 0.46 2.97
N TRP A 207 8.59 0.48 4.16
CA TRP A 207 8.68 -0.71 5.02
C TRP A 207 7.32 -1.10 5.63
N LEU A 208 6.48 -0.12 5.97
CA LEU A 208 5.10 -0.36 6.39
C LEU A 208 4.25 -0.98 5.26
N LYS A 209 4.53 -0.60 4.01
CA LYS A 209 3.93 -1.25 2.83
C LYS A 209 4.47 -2.67 2.63
N ALA A 210 5.79 -2.84 2.80
CA ALA A 210 6.49 -4.11 2.61
C ALA A 210 6.05 -5.19 3.60
N ILE A 211 5.76 -4.83 4.86
CA ILE A 211 5.37 -5.81 5.88
C ILE A 211 3.94 -6.36 5.66
N ARG A 212 3.08 -5.64 4.91
CA ARG A 212 1.70 -6.07 4.58
C ARG A 212 0.85 -6.42 5.81
N LEU A 213 0.75 -5.48 6.76
CA LEU A 213 0.02 -5.62 8.03
C LEU A 213 -1.43 -6.13 7.92
N GLN A 214 -2.07 -5.98 6.76
CA GLN A 214 -3.44 -6.46 6.54
C GLN A 214 -3.61 -7.99 6.69
N PHE A 215 -2.55 -8.79 6.66
CA PHE A 215 -2.63 -10.26 6.80
C PHE A 215 -2.40 -10.78 8.23
N TYR A 216 -1.84 -9.95 9.10
CA TYR A 216 -1.44 -10.29 10.47
C TYR A 216 -2.60 -10.59 11.44
N PRO A 217 -3.78 -9.92 11.35
CA PRO A 217 -4.86 -10.17 12.29
C PRO A 217 -5.30 -11.64 12.33
N MET A 218 -5.34 -12.33 11.19
CA MET A 218 -5.78 -13.72 11.12
C MET A 218 -4.80 -14.65 11.86
N THR A 219 -3.50 -14.50 11.62
CA THR A 219 -2.44 -15.22 12.33
C THR A 219 -2.54 -15.00 13.84
N PHE A 220 -2.75 -13.76 14.27
CA PHE A 220 -2.93 -13.42 15.70
C PHE A 220 -4.12 -14.16 16.31
N PHE A 221 -5.30 -14.09 15.69
CA PHE A 221 -6.51 -14.72 16.23
C PHE A 221 -6.43 -16.24 16.25
N ALA A 222 -5.83 -16.86 15.21
CA ALA A 222 -5.58 -18.30 15.18
C ALA A 222 -4.65 -18.73 16.33
N TYR A 223 -3.51 -18.04 16.47
CA TYR A 223 -2.56 -18.26 17.56
C TYR A 223 -3.21 -18.07 18.94
N ALA A 224 -3.96 -16.99 19.12
CA ALA A 224 -4.60 -16.68 20.38
C ALA A 224 -5.70 -17.68 20.75
N SER A 225 -6.48 -18.16 19.78
CA SER A 225 -7.49 -19.21 20.00
C SER A 225 -6.85 -20.49 20.51
N GLY A 226 -5.70 -20.89 19.95
CA GLY A 226 -4.93 -22.03 20.45
C GLY A 226 -4.43 -21.83 21.88
N ALA A 227 -3.86 -20.66 22.17
CA ALA A 227 -3.38 -20.31 23.50
C ALA A 227 -4.50 -20.34 24.56
N PHE A 228 -5.67 -19.77 24.24
CA PHE A 228 -6.82 -19.77 25.14
C PHE A 228 -7.43 -21.16 25.33
N ALA A 229 -7.51 -21.97 24.27
CA ALA A 229 -7.94 -23.37 24.39
C ALA A 229 -7.08 -24.17 25.37
N ALA A 230 -5.75 -24.02 25.30
CA ALA A 230 -4.86 -24.66 26.27
C ALA A 230 -5.06 -24.11 27.68
N ALA A 231 -5.13 -22.78 27.82
CA ALA A 231 -5.28 -22.12 29.11
C ALA A 231 -6.58 -22.52 29.83
N ASN A 232 -7.70 -22.65 29.11
CA ASN A 232 -8.96 -23.14 29.68
C ASN A 232 -8.87 -24.59 30.16
N SER A 233 -8.14 -25.44 29.43
CA SER A 233 -7.96 -26.83 29.82
C SER A 233 -7.06 -27.02 31.05
N ILE A 234 -6.11 -26.09 31.27
CA ILE A 234 -5.08 -26.18 32.31
C ILE A 234 -5.42 -25.30 33.53
N GLY A 235 -6.22 -24.25 33.35
CA GLY A 235 -6.53 -23.25 34.37
C GLY A 235 -5.42 -22.24 34.62
N ALA A 236 -4.47 -22.07 33.68
CA ALA A 236 -3.35 -21.15 33.81
C ALA A 236 -3.01 -20.47 32.47
N PHE A 237 -2.53 -19.22 32.54
CA PHE A 237 -2.13 -18.45 31.35
C PHE A 237 -0.75 -17.80 31.53
N HIS A 238 0.19 -18.17 30.67
CA HIS A 238 1.55 -17.65 30.67
C HIS A 238 1.65 -16.41 29.77
N THR A 239 1.37 -15.23 30.33
CA THR A 239 1.30 -13.94 29.59
C THR A 239 2.58 -13.57 28.86
N TYR A 240 3.76 -13.72 29.49
CA TYR A 240 5.02 -13.35 28.85
C TYR A 240 5.38 -14.28 27.69
N THR A 241 5.15 -15.59 27.86
CA THR A 241 5.29 -16.57 26.79
C THR A 241 4.34 -16.26 25.64
N PHE A 242 3.08 -15.90 25.96
CA PHE A 242 2.08 -15.52 24.97
C PHE A 242 2.53 -14.34 24.09
N ILE A 243 2.98 -13.25 24.72
CA ILE A 243 3.40 -12.04 24.00
C ILE A 243 4.64 -12.34 23.16
N LEU A 244 5.65 -13.01 23.74
CA LEU A 244 6.91 -13.26 23.07
C LEU A 244 6.76 -14.21 21.88
N ALA A 245 5.96 -15.26 22.01
CA ALA A 245 5.67 -16.18 20.92
C ALA A 245 4.87 -15.51 19.79
N TYR A 246 3.96 -14.59 20.11
CA TYR A 246 3.32 -13.77 19.07
C TYR A 246 4.32 -12.84 18.36
N LEU A 247 5.22 -12.18 19.08
CA LEU A 247 6.27 -11.36 18.47
C LEU A 247 7.17 -12.18 17.54
N LEU A 248 7.49 -13.42 17.92
CA LEU A 248 8.22 -14.35 17.08
C LEU A 248 7.45 -14.69 15.79
N LEU A 249 6.15 -15.00 15.89
CA LEU A 249 5.28 -15.22 14.72
C LEU A 249 5.20 -13.98 13.83
N PHE A 250 5.05 -12.79 14.43
CA PHE A 250 4.98 -11.52 13.71
C PHE A 250 6.25 -11.25 12.88
N VAL A 251 7.42 -11.49 13.48
CA VAL A 251 8.71 -11.33 12.79
C VAL A 251 8.87 -12.39 11.70
N LEU A 252 8.46 -13.63 11.94
CA LEU A 252 8.49 -14.69 10.93
C LEU A 252 7.60 -14.37 9.72
N GLU A 253 6.40 -13.83 9.95
CA GLU A 253 5.52 -13.36 8.88
C GLU A 253 6.20 -12.25 8.07
N ALA A 254 6.86 -11.29 8.74
CA ALA A 254 7.59 -10.22 8.06
C ALA A 254 8.74 -10.78 7.20
N MET A 255 9.48 -11.77 7.72
CA MET A 255 10.55 -12.45 6.98
C MET A 255 10.04 -13.11 5.71
N VAL A 256 8.90 -13.80 5.76
CA VAL A 256 8.33 -14.47 4.59
C VAL A 256 7.80 -13.47 3.59
N VAL A 257 7.13 -12.39 4.02
CA VAL A 257 6.66 -11.35 3.08
C VAL A 257 7.84 -10.65 2.40
N PHE A 258 8.92 -10.32 3.13
CA PHE A 258 10.13 -9.74 2.52
C PHE A 258 10.82 -10.72 1.58
N SER A 259 10.93 -11.99 1.97
CA SER A 259 11.51 -13.04 1.13
C SER A 259 10.67 -13.27 -0.13
N ASN A 260 9.34 -13.20 0.00
CA ASN A 260 8.42 -13.31 -1.12
C ASN A 260 8.64 -12.17 -2.12
N ASP A 261 8.62 -10.91 -1.67
CA ASP A 261 8.91 -9.75 -2.54
C ASP A 261 10.30 -9.86 -3.21
N TYR A 262 11.30 -10.35 -2.48
CA TYR A 262 12.65 -10.50 -3.00
C TYR A 262 12.74 -11.58 -4.10
N CYS A 263 12.15 -12.76 -3.86
CA CYS A 263 12.18 -13.90 -4.78
C CYS A 263 11.25 -13.70 -5.98
N ASP A 264 10.07 -13.10 -5.78
CA ASP A 264 9.02 -12.95 -6.79
C ASP A 264 9.14 -11.65 -7.59
N PHE A 265 10.26 -10.92 -7.47
CA PHE A 265 10.47 -9.65 -8.15
C PHE A 265 10.17 -9.69 -9.65
N GLU A 266 10.57 -10.76 -10.35
CA GLU A 266 10.32 -10.91 -11.79
C GLU A 266 8.84 -11.13 -12.12
N THR A 267 8.14 -11.92 -11.30
CA THR A 267 6.69 -12.11 -11.38
C THR A 267 5.97 -10.80 -11.18
N ASP A 268 6.26 -10.11 -10.08
CA ASP A 268 5.62 -8.85 -9.72
C ASP A 268 5.88 -7.79 -10.78
N ARG A 269 7.10 -7.71 -11.32
CA ARG A 269 7.42 -6.78 -12.42
C ARG A 269 6.54 -6.99 -13.65
N ARG A 270 6.15 -8.23 -13.95
CA ARG A 270 5.32 -8.57 -15.12
C ARG A 270 3.82 -8.50 -14.82
N ASN A 271 3.44 -8.51 -13.55
CA ASN A 271 2.06 -8.46 -13.12
C ASN A 271 1.43 -7.08 -13.39
N ARG A 272 0.38 -7.06 -14.22
CA ARG A 272 -0.37 -5.85 -14.61
C ARG A 272 -1.71 -5.72 -13.88
N THR A 273 -2.08 -6.73 -13.12
CA THR A 273 -3.39 -6.94 -12.49
C THR A 273 -3.30 -6.94 -10.97
N TYR A 274 -2.19 -6.41 -10.43
CA TYR A 274 -1.95 -6.29 -9.00
C TYR A 274 -2.99 -5.43 -8.29
N SER A 275 -3.14 -5.64 -6.99
CA SER A 275 -4.06 -4.93 -6.12
C SER A 275 -3.42 -4.71 -4.75
N MET A 276 -4.17 -4.23 -3.76
CA MET A 276 -3.69 -4.22 -2.37
C MET A 276 -3.53 -5.64 -1.78
N PHE A 277 -4.15 -6.66 -2.40
CA PHE A 277 -4.15 -8.04 -1.93
C PHE A 277 -3.21 -8.95 -2.75
N THR A 278 -2.96 -8.65 -4.02
CA THR A 278 -2.23 -9.52 -4.98
C THR A 278 -1.06 -8.79 -5.67
N GLY A 279 -0.08 -9.52 -6.20
CA GLY A 279 1.07 -8.97 -6.94
C GLY A 279 2.17 -8.31 -6.09
N GLY A 280 2.40 -8.83 -4.88
CA GLY A 280 3.46 -8.39 -3.95
C GLY A 280 3.19 -7.02 -3.31
N SER A 281 4.12 -6.54 -2.48
CA SER A 281 4.01 -5.19 -1.88
C SER A 281 4.33 -4.06 -2.87
N ARG A 282 4.89 -4.41 -4.04
CA ARG A 282 5.41 -3.51 -5.08
C ARG A 282 6.60 -2.64 -4.67
N VAL A 283 7.13 -2.73 -3.44
CA VAL A 283 8.17 -1.79 -2.98
C VAL A 283 9.46 -1.84 -3.80
N LEU A 284 9.83 -3.03 -4.30
CA LEU A 284 10.96 -3.22 -5.22
C LEU A 284 10.63 -2.75 -6.65
N HIS A 285 9.43 -3.05 -7.13
CA HIS A 285 8.96 -2.62 -8.45
C HIS A 285 8.92 -1.09 -8.55
N ASP A 286 8.40 -0.43 -7.51
CA ASP A 286 8.25 1.02 -7.43
C ASP A 286 9.59 1.74 -7.17
N GLY A 287 10.67 0.99 -6.91
CA GLY A 287 11.99 1.53 -6.59
C GLY A 287 12.10 2.19 -5.21
N SER A 288 11.05 2.08 -4.38
CA SER A 288 10.99 2.67 -3.04
C SER A 288 11.90 1.97 -2.02
N ILE A 289 12.19 0.69 -2.25
CA ILE A 289 13.21 -0.10 -1.56
C ILE A 289 14.04 -0.78 -2.65
N SER A 290 15.37 -0.76 -2.53
CA SER A 290 16.25 -1.49 -3.45
C SER A 290 16.42 -2.96 -3.03
N LYS A 291 16.77 -3.85 -3.97
CA LYS A 291 17.03 -5.28 -3.67
C LYS A 291 18.05 -5.49 -2.54
N PRO A 292 19.20 -4.76 -2.49
CA PRO A 292 20.13 -4.87 -1.36
C PRO A 292 19.54 -4.42 -0.02
N GLN A 293 18.71 -3.38 -0.01
CA GLN A 293 18.03 -2.93 1.21
C GLN A 293 17.03 -3.98 1.71
N LEU A 294 16.21 -4.55 0.82
CA LEU A 294 15.26 -5.60 1.21
C LEU A 294 15.99 -6.85 1.74
N LYS A 295 17.11 -7.24 1.11
CA LYS A 295 17.97 -8.33 1.62
C LYS A 295 18.46 -8.07 3.04
N LYS A 296 18.88 -6.84 3.36
CA LYS A 296 19.23 -6.46 4.74
C LYS A 296 18.01 -6.55 5.68
N GLY A 297 16.82 -6.16 5.21
CA GLY A 297 15.57 -6.33 5.95
C GLY A 297 15.29 -7.79 6.34
N ILE A 298 15.49 -8.73 5.41
CA ILE A 298 15.39 -10.17 5.67
C ILE A 298 16.44 -10.62 6.71
N GLN A 299 17.69 -10.14 6.59
CA GLN A 299 18.75 -10.48 7.54
C GLN A 299 18.47 -9.95 8.95
N TYR A 300 18.06 -8.69 9.08
CA TYR A 300 17.75 -8.09 10.39
C TYR A 300 16.54 -8.74 11.04
N SER A 301 15.48 -9.02 10.28
CA SER A 301 14.34 -9.78 10.81
C SER A 301 14.74 -11.20 11.23
N GLY A 302 15.65 -11.86 10.52
CA GLY A 302 16.23 -13.14 10.95
C GLY A 302 17.02 -13.06 12.27
N LEU A 303 17.81 -12.00 12.47
CA LEU A 303 18.52 -11.79 13.75
C LEU A 303 17.55 -11.54 14.91
N ILE A 304 16.50 -10.75 14.68
CA ILE A 304 15.44 -10.51 15.66
C ILE A 304 14.72 -11.82 15.97
N PHE A 305 14.39 -12.62 14.95
CA PHE A 305 13.75 -13.93 15.12
C PHE A 305 14.59 -14.85 16.01
N ILE A 306 15.91 -14.94 15.77
CA ILE A 306 16.83 -15.75 16.60
C ILE A 306 16.84 -15.25 18.05
N ALA A 307 16.92 -13.93 18.27
CA ALA A 307 16.89 -13.37 19.62
C ALA A 307 15.58 -13.70 20.35
N LEU A 308 14.43 -13.52 19.70
CA LEU A 308 13.12 -13.86 20.25
C LEU A 308 12.98 -15.37 20.51
N ALA A 309 13.52 -16.21 19.63
CA ALA A 309 13.52 -17.66 19.79
C ALA A 309 14.33 -18.11 21.02
N LEU A 310 15.51 -17.53 21.23
CA LEU A 310 16.34 -17.81 22.41
C LEU A 310 15.67 -17.35 23.70
N LEU A 311 15.06 -16.16 23.69
CA LEU A 311 14.26 -15.68 24.82
C LEU A 311 13.08 -16.61 25.10
N LEU A 312 12.39 -17.09 24.05
CA LEU A 312 11.23 -17.97 24.20
C LEU A 312 11.62 -19.34 24.74
N LEU A 313 12.76 -19.88 24.29
CA LEU A 313 13.36 -21.11 24.83
C LEU A 313 13.66 -21.02 26.33
N ALA A 314 14.00 -19.82 26.83
CA ALA A 314 14.32 -19.62 28.23
C ALA A 314 13.08 -19.54 29.14
N ILE A 315 11.93 -19.08 28.62
CA ILE A 315 10.73 -18.79 29.43
C ILE A 315 9.53 -19.68 29.15
N ALA A 316 9.53 -20.43 28.04
CA ALA A 316 8.41 -21.30 27.69
C ALA A 316 8.21 -22.39 28.76
N PRO A 317 6.96 -22.72 29.11
CA PRO A 317 6.66 -23.74 30.11
C PRO A 317 7.01 -25.17 29.64
N LEU A 318 7.20 -25.36 28.33
CA LEU A 318 7.60 -26.64 27.74
C LEU A 318 9.11 -26.92 27.89
N PRO A 319 9.51 -28.20 27.92
CA PRO A 319 10.91 -28.60 27.80
C PRO A 319 11.60 -27.91 26.61
N GLN A 320 12.82 -27.41 26.83
CA GLN A 320 13.56 -26.60 25.84
C GLN A 320 13.67 -27.26 24.46
N TRP A 321 13.88 -28.57 24.39
CA TRP A 321 13.98 -29.29 23.12
C TRP A 321 12.64 -29.32 22.36
N GLN A 322 11.50 -29.42 23.05
CA GLN A 322 10.17 -29.38 22.42
C GLN A 322 9.88 -27.99 21.87
N THR A 323 10.17 -26.96 22.67
CA THR A 323 10.07 -25.55 22.24
C THR A 323 10.96 -25.29 21.03
N ALA A 324 12.20 -25.79 21.03
CA ALA A 324 13.12 -25.65 19.90
C ALA A 324 12.60 -26.34 18.64
N LEU A 325 12.11 -27.58 18.77
CA LEU A 325 11.51 -28.30 17.64
C LEU A 325 10.29 -27.57 17.07
N LEU A 326 9.41 -27.03 17.92
CA LEU A 326 8.26 -26.24 17.47
C LEU A 326 8.69 -25.00 16.69
N ILE A 327 9.66 -24.24 17.21
CA ILE A 327 10.17 -23.03 16.55
C ILE A 327 10.85 -23.38 15.21
N VAL A 328 11.69 -24.40 15.18
CA VAL A 328 12.39 -24.84 13.96
C VAL A 328 11.41 -25.37 12.92
N PHE A 329 10.43 -26.17 13.33
CA PHE A 329 9.41 -26.69 12.43
C PHE A 329 8.57 -25.57 11.82
N LEU A 330 8.09 -24.64 12.66
CA LEU A 330 7.37 -23.45 12.22
C LEU A 330 8.20 -22.61 11.23
N PHE A 331 9.47 -22.36 11.54
CA PHE A 331 10.40 -21.63 10.67
C PHE A 331 10.57 -22.32 9.32
N CYS A 332 10.88 -23.62 9.32
CA CYS A 332 11.10 -24.39 8.10
C CYS A 332 9.86 -24.45 7.21
N CYS A 333 8.67 -24.74 7.77
CA CYS A 333 7.41 -24.77 7.02
C CYS A 333 7.09 -23.40 6.39
N THR A 334 7.32 -22.33 7.13
CA THR A 334 6.97 -20.97 6.70
C THR A 334 7.96 -20.46 5.64
N MET A 335 9.27 -20.67 5.83
CA MET A 335 10.30 -20.26 4.87
C MET A 335 10.30 -21.10 3.59
N ALA A 336 9.92 -22.38 3.67
CA ALA A 336 9.79 -23.27 2.51
C ALA A 336 8.77 -22.79 1.47
N TYR A 337 7.84 -21.90 1.86
CA TYR A 337 6.81 -21.33 0.99
C TYR A 337 7.41 -20.74 -0.29
N THR A 338 8.36 -19.80 -0.18
CA THR A 338 8.94 -19.10 -1.35
C THR A 338 10.46 -19.23 -1.46
N ALA A 339 11.17 -19.56 -0.38
CA ALA A 339 12.64 -19.68 -0.43
C ALA A 339 13.11 -21.05 -0.97
N ALA A 340 14.30 -21.05 -1.57
CA ALA A 340 15.00 -22.28 -1.94
C ALA A 340 15.41 -23.08 -0.67
N PRO A 341 15.48 -24.42 -0.74
CA PRO A 341 15.36 -25.26 -1.94
C PRO A 341 13.92 -25.64 -2.34
N LEU A 342 12.95 -25.58 -1.42
CA LEU A 342 11.63 -26.17 -1.65
C LEU A 342 10.69 -25.34 -2.53
N LYS A 343 10.69 -24.00 -2.37
CA LYS A 343 9.84 -23.07 -3.14
C LYS A 343 8.42 -23.59 -3.36
N LEU A 344 7.72 -23.97 -2.29
CA LEU A 344 6.42 -24.68 -2.40
C LEU A 344 5.38 -23.90 -3.22
N SER A 345 5.42 -22.56 -3.19
CA SER A 345 4.57 -21.67 -4.00
C SER A 345 4.83 -21.76 -5.51
N TYR A 346 6.00 -22.25 -5.92
CA TYR A 346 6.36 -22.48 -7.33
C TYR A 346 5.96 -23.88 -7.82
N HIS A 347 5.54 -24.77 -6.91
CA HIS A 347 5.27 -26.18 -7.19
C HIS A 347 3.83 -26.60 -6.86
N GLY A 348 2.88 -25.66 -6.87
CA GLY A 348 1.46 -25.93 -6.65
C GLY A 348 1.08 -26.27 -5.20
N LEU A 349 1.98 -26.03 -4.25
CA LEU A 349 1.77 -26.31 -2.83
C LEU A 349 1.64 -25.03 -1.99
N GLY A 350 1.71 -23.85 -2.61
CA GLY A 350 1.68 -22.56 -1.93
C GLY A 350 0.40 -22.34 -1.13
N GLU A 351 -0.75 -22.56 -1.75
CA GLU A 351 -2.06 -22.34 -1.14
C GLU A 351 -2.31 -23.28 0.05
N LEU A 352 -1.90 -24.55 -0.07
CA LEU A 352 -1.95 -25.52 1.03
C LEU A 352 -0.98 -25.15 2.16
N THR A 353 0.22 -24.67 1.82
CA THR A 353 1.21 -24.21 2.80
C THR A 353 0.67 -23.03 3.60
N VAL A 354 0.11 -22.02 2.93
CA VAL A 354 -0.50 -20.85 3.60
C VAL A 354 -1.67 -21.27 4.47
N GLY A 355 -2.58 -22.10 3.95
CA GLY A 355 -3.67 -22.65 4.73
C GLY A 355 -3.18 -23.34 6.00
N PHE A 356 -2.18 -24.22 5.88
CA PHE A 356 -1.64 -24.99 7.00
C PHE A 356 -0.92 -24.13 8.04
N THR A 357 -0.09 -23.17 7.60
CA THR A 357 0.67 -22.31 8.51
C THR A 357 -0.22 -21.33 9.28
N HIS A 358 -1.24 -20.77 8.62
CA HIS A 358 -2.14 -19.78 9.22
C HIS A 358 -3.32 -20.40 9.97
N SER A 359 -3.58 -21.71 9.83
CA SER A 359 -4.53 -22.44 10.69
C SER A 359 -3.81 -23.32 11.71
N PHE A 360 -3.46 -24.54 11.35
CA PHE A 360 -2.96 -25.57 12.25
C PHE A 360 -1.71 -25.12 12.97
N MET A 361 -0.68 -24.66 12.26
CA MET A 361 0.58 -24.28 12.91
C MET A 361 0.41 -23.12 13.88
N SER A 362 -0.32 -22.07 13.49
CA SER A 362 -0.57 -20.92 14.36
C SER A 362 -1.32 -21.34 15.64
N ILE A 363 -2.39 -22.13 15.51
CA ILE A 363 -3.16 -22.66 16.65
C ILE A 363 -2.28 -23.55 17.53
N LEU A 364 -1.56 -24.51 16.95
CA LEU A 364 -0.71 -25.46 17.68
C LEU A 364 0.42 -24.74 18.41
N PHE A 365 1.01 -23.71 17.79
CA PHE A 365 2.05 -22.91 18.41
C PHE A 365 1.54 -22.18 19.65
N GLY A 366 0.35 -21.58 19.59
CA GLY A 366 -0.30 -20.97 20.76
C GLY A 366 -0.67 -21.99 21.83
N TYR A 367 -1.26 -23.11 21.43
CA TYR A 367 -1.73 -24.16 22.34
C TYR A 367 -0.58 -24.82 23.11
N TYR A 368 0.47 -25.25 22.42
CA TYR A 368 1.59 -25.94 23.05
C TYR A 368 2.44 -25.01 23.92
N LEU A 369 2.66 -23.76 23.51
CA LEU A 369 3.41 -22.80 24.32
C LEU A 369 2.66 -22.31 25.58
N GLN A 370 1.36 -22.60 25.68
CA GLN A 370 0.58 -22.51 26.91
C GLN A 370 0.52 -23.84 27.67
N ASN A 371 1.49 -24.74 27.46
CA ASN A 371 1.62 -26.03 28.13
C ASN A 371 0.53 -27.06 27.77
N GLY A 372 -0.15 -26.87 26.64
CA GLY A 372 -1.13 -27.83 26.13
C GLY A 372 -0.53 -29.20 25.77
N SER A 373 -1.27 -30.27 26.03
CA SER A 373 -0.80 -31.65 25.74
C SER A 373 -0.74 -31.94 24.23
N PHE A 374 0.38 -32.51 23.77
CA PHE A 374 0.57 -33.03 22.40
C PHE A 374 -0.38 -34.17 22.02
N GLN A 375 -0.97 -34.84 23.00
CA GLN A 375 -1.93 -35.93 22.77
C GLN A 375 -3.36 -35.42 22.60
N ASN A 376 -3.64 -34.16 22.94
CA ASN A 376 -4.98 -33.62 22.80
C ASN A 376 -5.27 -33.32 21.32
N PRO A 377 -6.30 -33.92 20.70
CA PRO A 377 -6.65 -33.64 19.31
C PRO A 377 -7.30 -32.26 19.12
N TYR A 378 -7.79 -31.62 20.19
CA TYR A 378 -8.55 -30.37 20.13
C TYR A 378 -7.92 -29.27 19.25
N PRO A 379 -6.64 -28.86 19.39
CA PRO A 379 -6.05 -27.83 18.53
C PRO A 379 -6.00 -28.22 17.04
N TRP A 380 -5.88 -29.51 16.73
CA TRP A 380 -5.97 -29.99 15.35
C TRP A 380 -7.40 -29.86 14.83
N LEU A 381 -8.39 -30.28 15.62
CA LEU A 381 -9.80 -30.17 15.24
C LEU A 381 -10.20 -28.71 15.02
N LEU A 382 -9.75 -27.81 15.89
CA LEU A 382 -9.99 -26.37 15.77
C LEU A 382 -9.42 -25.78 14.46
N GLY A 383 -8.28 -26.31 14.00
CA GLY A 383 -7.64 -25.91 12.75
C GLY A 383 -8.37 -26.34 11.48
N ILE A 384 -9.23 -27.37 11.51
CA ILE A 384 -9.89 -27.91 10.31
C ILE A 384 -10.84 -26.90 9.66
N PRO A 385 -11.84 -26.33 10.37
CA PRO A 385 -12.71 -25.33 9.75
C PRO A 385 -11.94 -24.08 9.30
N LEU A 386 -10.99 -23.62 10.11
CA LEU A 386 -10.17 -22.47 9.80
C LEU A 386 -9.33 -22.69 8.53
N PHE A 387 -8.69 -23.85 8.38
CA PHE A 387 -7.94 -24.23 7.18
C PHE A 387 -8.79 -24.09 5.92
N PHE A 388 -9.97 -24.72 5.91
CA PHE A 388 -10.87 -24.68 4.78
C PHE A 388 -11.48 -23.29 4.53
N SER A 389 -11.60 -22.45 5.56
CA SER A 389 -12.03 -21.06 5.41
C SER A 389 -10.99 -20.17 4.73
N ILE A 390 -9.69 -20.48 4.89
CA ILE A 390 -8.57 -19.72 4.29
C ILE A 390 -8.42 -20.02 2.80
N LEU A 391 -8.60 -21.29 2.41
CA LEU A 391 -8.36 -21.76 1.05
C LEU A 391 -9.07 -20.93 -0.04
N PRO A 392 -10.35 -20.55 0.07
CA PRO A 392 -11.03 -19.73 -0.93
C PRO A 392 -10.32 -18.41 -1.22
N ALA A 393 -9.84 -17.71 -0.18
CA ALA A 393 -9.18 -16.43 -0.36
C ALA A 393 -7.83 -16.60 -1.08
N ILE A 394 -6.99 -17.55 -0.63
CA ILE A 394 -5.66 -17.73 -1.21
C ILE A 394 -5.70 -18.36 -2.62
N LEU A 395 -6.64 -19.28 -2.88
CA LEU A 395 -6.89 -19.84 -4.21
C LEU A 395 -7.32 -18.74 -5.19
N MET A 396 -8.26 -17.89 -4.77
CA MET A 396 -8.72 -16.79 -5.63
C MET A 396 -7.66 -15.70 -5.77
N ALA A 397 -6.79 -15.47 -4.78
CA ALA A 397 -5.67 -14.54 -4.90
C ALA A 397 -4.70 -14.89 -6.05
N GLY A 398 -4.61 -16.18 -6.45
CA GLY A 398 -3.83 -16.61 -7.61
C GLY A 398 -4.43 -16.25 -8.96
N VAL A 399 -5.72 -15.88 -9.02
CA VAL A 399 -6.43 -15.58 -10.29
C VAL A 399 -5.91 -14.33 -10.99
N PRO A 400 -5.75 -13.17 -10.30
CA PRO A 400 -5.11 -12.00 -10.90
C PRO A 400 -3.66 -12.24 -11.31
N ASP A 401 -2.93 -13.08 -10.59
CA ASP A 401 -1.48 -13.26 -10.74
C ASP A 401 -1.11 -14.34 -11.79
N ALA A 402 -2.07 -15.18 -12.19
CA ALA A 402 -1.88 -16.37 -13.02
C ALA A 402 -1.06 -16.15 -14.30
N GLU A 403 -1.32 -15.09 -15.07
CA GLU A 403 -0.56 -14.85 -16.31
C GLU A 403 0.89 -14.43 -16.04
N ALA A 404 1.11 -13.66 -14.97
CA ALA A 404 2.43 -13.22 -14.56
C ALA A 404 3.25 -14.40 -14.02
N ASP A 405 2.65 -15.21 -13.14
CA ASP A 405 3.20 -16.44 -12.58
C ASP A 405 3.62 -17.41 -13.69
N LYS A 406 2.71 -17.66 -14.65
CA LYS A 406 2.97 -18.54 -15.79
C LYS A 406 4.17 -18.07 -16.62
N SER A 407 4.34 -16.76 -16.79
CA SER A 407 5.43 -16.20 -17.61
C SER A 407 6.83 -16.45 -17.04
N VAL A 408 6.94 -16.77 -15.74
CA VAL A 408 8.21 -17.03 -15.05
C VAL A 408 8.31 -18.47 -14.54
N ALA A 409 7.44 -19.37 -15.03
CA ALA A 409 7.37 -20.77 -14.60
C ALA A 409 7.11 -20.97 -13.10
N LYS A 410 6.35 -20.04 -12.47
CA LYS A 410 5.81 -20.23 -11.11
C LYS A 410 4.50 -21.01 -11.22
N ASN A 411 4.55 -22.31 -10.95
CA ASN A 411 3.40 -23.20 -11.15
C ASN A 411 2.46 -23.17 -9.92
N THR A 412 1.74 -22.08 -9.71
CA THR A 412 0.67 -22.03 -8.69
C THR A 412 -0.49 -22.95 -9.06
N LEU A 413 -1.39 -23.27 -8.12
CA LEU A 413 -2.57 -24.10 -8.44
C LEU A 413 -3.43 -23.45 -9.52
N THR A 414 -3.48 -22.12 -9.55
CA THR A 414 -4.21 -21.38 -10.59
C THR A 414 -3.58 -21.55 -11.97
N VAL A 415 -2.24 -21.57 -12.06
CA VAL A 415 -1.53 -21.85 -13.32
C VAL A 415 -1.75 -23.29 -13.76
N LEU A 416 -1.69 -24.24 -12.83
CA LEU A 416 -1.80 -25.68 -13.12
C LEU A 416 -3.22 -26.12 -13.50
N LEU A 417 -4.22 -25.69 -12.74
CA LEU A 417 -5.61 -26.13 -12.91
C LEU A 417 -6.45 -25.18 -13.77
N GLY A 418 -6.00 -23.93 -13.90
CA GLY A 418 -6.74 -22.86 -14.55
C GLY A 418 -7.79 -22.22 -13.64
N LYS A 419 -8.18 -20.99 -13.98
CA LYS A 419 -9.06 -20.12 -13.18
C LYS A 419 -10.39 -20.79 -12.81
N THR A 420 -11.01 -21.53 -13.73
CA THR A 420 -12.31 -22.17 -13.50
C THR A 420 -12.23 -23.31 -12.47
N LYS A 421 -11.27 -24.24 -12.61
CA LYS A 421 -11.14 -25.38 -11.69
C LYS A 421 -10.74 -24.92 -10.29
N VAL A 422 -9.87 -23.91 -10.19
CA VAL A 422 -9.51 -23.31 -8.90
C VAL A 422 -10.72 -22.66 -8.23
N THR A 423 -11.61 -22.00 -8.97
CA THR A 423 -12.84 -21.47 -8.39
C THR A 423 -13.76 -22.58 -7.86
N PHE A 424 -13.88 -23.72 -8.55
CA PHE A 424 -14.62 -24.87 -8.01
C PHE A 424 -13.95 -25.48 -6.79
N LEU A 425 -12.61 -25.52 -6.75
CA LEU A 425 -11.88 -25.94 -5.56
C LEU A 425 -12.14 -25.00 -4.37
N ALA A 426 -12.19 -23.69 -4.60
CA ALA A 426 -12.57 -22.71 -3.59
C ALA A 426 -14.00 -22.95 -3.06
N VAL A 427 -14.97 -23.23 -3.94
CA VAL A 427 -16.33 -23.62 -3.54
C VAL A 427 -16.33 -24.90 -2.71
N GLY A 428 -15.59 -25.93 -3.14
CA GLY A 428 -15.43 -27.18 -2.40
C GLY A 428 -14.85 -26.95 -1.00
N SER A 429 -13.85 -26.09 -0.87
CA SER A 429 -13.28 -25.72 0.44
C SER A 429 -14.31 -25.03 1.34
N ILE A 430 -15.16 -24.14 0.82
CA ILE A 430 -16.24 -23.53 1.62
C ILE A 430 -17.20 -24.62 2.13
N LEU A 431 -17.60 -25.56 1.27
CA LEU A 431 -18.49 -26.65 1.68
C LEU A 431 -17.86 -27.55 2.74
N LEU A 432 -16.57 -27.88 2.60
CA LEU A 432 -15.82 -28.64 3.61
C LEU A 432 -15.66 -27.86 4.92
N CYS A 433 -15.51 -26.54 4.85
CA CYS A 433 -15.50 -25.67 6.02
C CYS A 433 -16.82 -25.76 6.78
N LEU A 434 -17.96 -25.59 6.09
CA LEU A 434 -19.29 -25.69 6.71
C LEU A 434 -19.55 -27.08 7.28
N LEU A 435 -19.24 -28.13 6.50
CA LEU A 435 -19.44 -29.52 6.91
C LEU A 435 -18.61 -29.87 8.14
N SER A 436 -17.30 -29.55 8.14
CA SER A 436 -16.44 -29.80 9.29
C SER A 436 -16.88 -29.02 10.52
N THR A 437 -17.33 -27.77 10.36
CA THR A 437 -17.89 -26.97 11.45
C THR A 437 -19.11 -27.64 12.06
N LEU A 438 -20.07 -28.04 11.24
CA LEU A 438 -21.30 -28.69 11.69
C LEU A 438 -20.98 -30.01 12.40
N LEU A 439 -20.19 -30.89 11.79
CA LEU A 439 -19.85 -32.19 12.36
C LEU A 439 -19.09 -32.05 13.69
N LEU A 440 -18.08 -31.18 13.75
CA LEU A 440 -17.28 -31.04 14.97
C LEU A 440 -18.05 -30.34 16.09
N LYS A 441 -18.91 -29.37 15.77
CA LYS A 441 -19.75 -28.69 16.76
C LYS A 441 -20.86 -29.60 17.29
N GLU A 442 -21.63 -30.26 16.42
CA GLU A 442 -22.79 -31.07 16.83
C GLU A 442 -22.40 -32.35 17.56
N ASN A 443 -21.20 -32.90 17.30
CA ASN A 443 -20.64 -34.00 18.09
C ASN A 443 -19.99 -33.51 19.42
N GLY A 444 -20.14 -32.23 19.77
CA GLY A 444 -19.63 -31.67 21.03
C GLY A 444 -18.13 -31.40 21.07
N LEU A 445 -17.38 -31.66 19.99
CA LEU A 445 -15.91 -31.55 19.96
C LEU A 445 -15.42 -30.10 19.92
N LEU A 446 -16.20 -29.18 19.33
CA LEU A 446 -15.89 -27.74 19.23
C LEU A 446 -17.11 -26.86 19.58
N ALA A 447 -18.02 -27.39 20.41
CA ALA A 447 -19.24 -26.67 20.79
C ALA A 447 -18.94 -25.38 21.57
N ASP A 448 -17.93 -25.43 22.44
CA ASP A 448 -17.39 -24.31 23.21
C ASP A 448 -16.77 -23.24 22.30
N ALA A 449 -15.98 -23.64 21.30
CA ALA A 449 -15.28 -22.71 20.43
C ALA A 449 -16.22 -21.92 19.52
N TYR A 450 -17.26 -22.54 18.94
CA TYR A 450 -18.05 -21.89 17.89
C TYR A 450 -19.41 -21.34 18.32
N GLY A 451 -20.05 -21.90 19.34
CA GLY A 451 -21.38 -21.48 19.76
C GLY A 451 -22.40 -21.44 18.60
N ASN A 452 -23.49 -20.67 18.75
CA ASN A 452 -24.54 -20.56 17.72
C ASN A 452 -24.31 -19.42 16.72
N LEU A 453 -23.48 -18.43 17.05
CA LEU A 453 -23.20 -17.31 16.14
C LEU A 453 -22.52 -17.76 14.85
N ILE A 454 -21.83 -18.91 14.86
CA ILE A 454 -21.16 -19.46 13.68
C ILE A 454 -22.14 -19.75 12.53
N TYR A 455 -23.42 -19.99 12.77
CA TYR A 455 -24.38 -20.25 11.70
C TYR A 455 -24.60 -19.04 10.78
N LEU A 456 -24.27 -17.82 11.23
CA LEU A 456 -24.26 -16.66 10.34
C LEU A 456 -23.20 -16.76 9.23
N SER A 457 -22.14 -17.55 9.44
CA SER A 457 -21.15 -17.85 8.40
C SER A 457 -21.77 -18.61 7.23
N PHE A 458 -22.87 -19.33 7.42
CA PHE A 458 -23.55 -20.09 6.36
C PHE A 458 -24.24 -19.16 5.36
N LEU A 459 -24.80 -18.04 5.84
CA LEU A 459 -25.36 -16.99 4.97
C LEU A 459 -24.25 -16.33 4.14
N HIS A 460 -23.12 -16.03 4.77
CA HIS A 460 -21.94 -15.51 4.07
C HIS A 460 -21.43 -16.54 3.04
N ALA A 461 -21.29 -17.80 3.43
CA ALA A 461 -20.86 -18.88 2.55
C ALA A 461 -21.78 -19.05 1.34
N ALA A 462 -23.11 -19.04 1.52
CA ALA A 462 -24.06 -19.13 0.43
C ALA A 462 -23.87 -17.98 -0.58
N TRP A 463 -23.72 -16.75 -0.10
CA TRP A 463 -23.45 -15.59 -0.94
C TRP A 463 -22.11 -15.69 -1.67
N LEU A 464 -21.04 -16.09 -0.97
CA LEU A 464 -19.71 -16.25 -1.56
C LEU A 464 -19.68 -17.37 -2.61
N ILE A 465 -20.32 -18.51 -2.34
CA ILE A 465 -20.48 -19.62 -3.29
C ILE A 465 -21.22 -19.13 -4.54
N TYR A 466 -22.34 -18.43 -4.37
CA TYR A 466 -23.09 -17.86 -5.49
C TYR A 466 -22.20 -16.99 -6.39
N LEU A 467 -21.42 -16.08 -5.80
CA LEU A 467 -20.50 -15.21 -6.55
C LEU A 467 -19.35 -15.98 -7.22
N LEU A 468 -18.81 -16.99 -6.55
CA LEU A 468 -17.76 -17.86 -7.13
C LEU A 468 -18.30 -18.66 -8.31
N LEU A 469 -19.51 -19.23 -8.20
CA LEU A 469 -20.15 -19.93 -9.30
C LEU A 469 -20.43 -18.99 -10.48
N GLN A 470 -20.93 -17.78 -10.20
CA GLN A 470 -21.09 -16.75 -11.24
C GLN A 470 -19.76 -16.43 -11.93
N PHE A 471 -18.67 -16.27 -11.17
CA PHE A 471 -17.33 -16.05 -11.70
C PHE A 471 -16.83 -17.24 -12.55
N ALA A 472 -17.06 -18.48 -12.11
CA ALA A 472 -16.65 -19.69 -12.81
C ALA A 472 -17.28 -19.79 -14.22
N HIS A 473 -18.56 -19.45 -14.33
CA HIS A 473 -19.35 -19.52 -15.58
C HIS A 473 -19.07 -18.36 -16.56
N LYS A 474 -18.37 -17.29 -16.14
CA LYS A 474 -18.00 -16.22 -17.08
C LYS A 474 -17.05 -16.75 -18.15
N LYS A 475 -17.46 -16.56 -19.42
CA LYS A 475 -16.63 -16.83 -20.61
C LYS A 475 -15.33 -16.01 -20.58
N GLN A 476 -15.47 -14.71 -20.30
CA GLN A 476 -14.34 -13.80 -20.10
C GLN A 476 -14.28 -13.42 -18.62
N LYS A 477 -13.30 -13.97 -17.92
CA LYS A 477 -13.10 -13.70 -16.49
C LYS A 477 -12.43 -12.34 -16.31
N PRO A 478 -12.90 -11.50 -15.36
CA PRO A 478 -12.28 -10.22 -15.10
C PRO A 478 -10.84 -10.42 -14.61
N ALA A 479 -9.98 -9.47 -14.98
CA ALA A 479 -8.56 -9.50 -14.66
C ALA A 479 -8.27 -9.19 -13.18
N ARG A 480 -9.15 -8.41 -12.53
CA ARG A 480 -9.15 -8.12 -11.09
C ARG A 480 -10.44 -8.62 -10.44
N ILE A 481 -10.34 -9.02 -9.18
CA ILE A 481 -11.44 -9.61 -8.40
C ILE A 481 -11.45 -9.11 -6.94
N ASP A 482 -11.05 -7.86 -6.71
CA ASP A 482 -10.79 -7.34 -5.35
C ASP A 482 -11.98 -7.49 -4.39
N SER A 483 -13.20 -7.23 -4.86
CA SER A 483 -14.41 -7.36 -4.03
C SER A 483 -14.69 -8.83 -3.64
N LEU A 484 -14.46 -9.76 -4.57
CA LEU A 484 -14.61 -11.19 -4.31
C LEU A 484 -13.54 -11.68 -3.33
N LEU A 485 -12.32 -11.16 -3.45
CA LEU A 485 -11.21 -11.47 -2.55
C LEU A 485 -11.43 -10.87 -1.15
N ALA A 486 -11.91 -9.62 -1.05
CA ALA A 486 -12.28 -9.00 0.22
C ALA A 486 -13.39 -9.79 0.94
N LEU A 487 -14.38 -10.28 0.20
CA LEU A 487 -15.44 -11.13 0.74
C LEU A 487 -14.87 -12.49 1.23
N ALA A 488 -14.02 -13.13 0.44
CA ALA A 488 -13.36 -14.37 0.84
C ALA A 488 -12.45 -14.21 2.06
N LEU A 489 -11.74 -13.08 2.18
CA LEU A 489 -10.94 -12.75 3.38
C LEU A 489 -11.84 -12.51 4.60
N ALA A 490 -12.95 -11.79 4.43
CA ALA A 490 -13.91 -11.57 5.51
C ALA A 490 -14.56 -12.88 5.99
N PHE A 491 -14.69 -13.88 5.12
CA PHE A 491 -15.22 -15.20 5.50
C PHE A 491 -14.34 -15.91 6.55
N ILE A 492 -13.02 -15.75 6.45
CA ILE A 492 -12.05 -16.31 7.41
C ILE A 492 -12.29 -15.76 8.82
N LEU A 493 -12.74 -14.50 8.95
CA LEU A 493 -12.94 -13.85 10.24
C LEU A 493 -13.98 -14.58 11.11
N TRP A 494 -14.97 -15.25 10.53
CA TRP A 494 -15.91 -16.08 11.28
C TRP A 494 -15.21 -17.20 12.04
N TYR A 495 -14.17 -17.80 11.44
CA TYR A 495 -13.45 -18.95 11.98
C TYR A 495 -12.24 -18.57 12.82
N ALA A 496 -11.83 -17.30 12.75
CA ALA A 496 -10.75 -16.76 13.58
C ALA A 496 -11.29 -16.03 14.83
N LEU A 497 -12.32 -15.19 14.68
CA LEU A 497 -12.82 -14.34 15.77
C LEU A 497 -13.75 -15.08 16.72
N ILE A 498 -14.64 -15.94 16.22
CA ILE A 498 -15.60 -16.63 17.09
C ILE A 498 -14.88 -17.53 18.11
N PRO A 499 -13.96 -18.43 17.70
CA PRO A 499 -13.17 -19.19 18.66
C PRO A 499 -12.36 -18.30 19.61
N TYR A 500 -11.77 -17.22 19.10
CA TYR A 500 -11.01 -16.29 19.92
C TYR A 500 -11.86 -15.70 21.07
N PHE A 501 -13.08 -15.26 20.79
CA PHE A 501 -13.94 -14.64 21.81
C PHE A 501 -14.60 -15.65 22.74
N ASN A 502 -14.94 -16.84 22.26
CA ASN A 502 -15.57 -17.86 23.10
C ASN A 502 -14.57 -18.58 24.01
N LEU A 503 -13.31 -18.68 23.60
CA LEU A 503 -12.27 -19.36 24.37
C LEU A 503 -11.51 -18.42 25.32
N ARG A 504 -11.53 -17.10 25.09
CA ARG A 504 -10.91 -16.12 25.98
C ARG A 504 -11.62 -16.03 27.32
#